data_AF-D6TF98-F1
#
_entry.id   AF-D6TF98-F1
#
_cell.length_a   1.000
_cell.length_b   1.000
_cell.length_c   1.000
_cell.angle_alpha   90.00
_cell.angle_beta   90.00
_cell.angle_gamma   90.00
#
_symmetry.space_group_name_H-M   'P 1'
#
loop_
_entity.id
_entity.type
_entity.pdbx_description
1 polymer ?
#
loop_
_entity_poly.entity_id
_entity_poly.type
_entity_poly.pdbx_seq_one_letter_code
_entity_poly.pdbx_strand_id
1 'polypeptide(L)'
;MLFLKRFRIGISELILLALVVVAIVLRIALISLNWPTTNSDESVIDLMALHIAFRGEHPIFYYGQSYLGSLEAHLASPFVLLLGPSVFTVRLLLVTLFALFLILLYNLTSKLYSRKLALFSVLLLSFGSLDMLIQELKAFGRYPDILVLSTSLLLLTAHLTLTTPTATLTIRRRLLFLLEGILCGLAVWTDQITLPFVGLSLLLLLVFCRREVRGWNLVGMLAGFLLCISPMVYYNVSMPITHNTFNDIINVNKAMADEMVAHNISPWRRLVGSLLFALPAITGFNPVCAPENLPLFGPTTVATFTCSITQGLWSLGYLVLWGSATVMAVTSLWRHWPRQVPLAKSPAYRTLVLEALRLSLLLSAGAILLLYTVSASSAVNPGPTARYLLSMCVALPAILWPLWRGIQTLAFPEKRGERLLFFARVGALLLILVMLVVGTIRTLADTPNAQATYERQQTLVSYLLSHQQTRIYSEYWTCNRLIFASDENILCSNLDYNLEPGQNRYPEYATIVGQAPSPVYVFPLTSLQAHNFEVTRYASDPTHYRRETVAGYVIYSRR
;
A
#
# COMPACT_ATOMS: atom_id res chain seq x y z
N MET A 1 12.03 28.95 17.74
CA MET A 1 12.73 29.54 16.57
C MET A 1 13.36 28.44 15.73
N LEU A 2 12.61 27.48 15.17
CA LEU A 2 11.78 27.59 13.96
C LEU A 2 12.53 28.21 12.77
N PHE A 3 13.24 27.35 12.04
CA PHE A 3 13.26 27.22 10.57
C PHE A 3 13.05 28.46 9.65
N LEU A 4 13.52 29.64 10.04
CA LEU A 4 13.57 30.84 9.16
C LEU A 4 15.00 31.25 8.84
N LYS A 5 15.90 30.27 8.61
CA LYS A 5 17.10 30.55 7.79
C LYS A 5 16.61 30.61 6.35
N ARG A 6 16.51 31.84 5.80
CA ARG A 6 16.24 32.20 4.39
C ARG A 6 15.98 30.96 3.52
N PHE A 7 14.71 30.63 3.28
CA PHE A 7 14.33 29.70 2.20
C PHE A 7 14.79 30.31 0.88
N ARG A 8 16.06 30.12 0.51
CA ARG A 8 16.48 30.25 -0.87
C ARG A 8 15.93 29.02 -1.56
N ILE A 9 14.72 29.15 -2.09
CA ILE A 9 14.12 28.15 -2.97
C ILE A 9 15.06 28.04 -4.16
N GLY A 10 15.81 26.94 -4.22
CA GLY A 10 16.67 26.65 -5.36
C GLY A 10 15.86 26.07 -6.51
N ILE A 11 16.51 25.94 -7.66
CA ILE A 11 15.90 25.35 -8.86
C ILE A 11 15.44 23.91 -8.58
N SER A 12 16.18 23.14 -7.77
CA SER A 12 15.78 21.77 -7.41
C SER A 12 14.49 21.74 -6.61
N GLU A 13 14.31 22.67 -5.68
CA GLU A 13 13.11 22.77 -4.86
C GLU A 13 11.89 23.23 -5.69
N LEU A 14 12.09 24.10 -6.70
CA LEU A 14 11.04 24.44 -7.68
C LEU A 14 10.65 23.26 -8.56
N ILE A 15 11.62 22.49 -9.06
CA ILE A 15 11.33 21.29 -9.86
C ILE A 15 10.59 20.26 -9.01
N LEU A 16 11.02 20.05 -7.75
CA LEU A 16 10.30 19.17 -6.83
C LEU A 16 8.84 19.60 -6.67
N LEU A 17 8.60 20.90 -6.41
CA LEU A 17 7.25 21.44 -6.27
C LEU A 17 6.42 21.17 -7.53
N ALA A 18 6.97 21.45 -8.72
CA ALA A 18 6.28 21.20 -9.98
C ALA A 18 5.92 19.71 -10.16
N LEU A 19 6.85 18.79 -9.87
CA LEU A 19 6.60 17.35 -9.97
C LEU A 19 5.52 16.88 -8.98
N VAL A 20 5.58 17.35 -7.73
CA VAL A 20 4.56 17.03 -6.71
C VAL A 20 3.19 17.58 -7.14
N VAL A 21 3.13 18.79 -7.69
CA VAL A 21 1.87 19.35 -8.24
C VAL A 21 1.34 18.49 -9.39
N VAL A 22 2.20 18.06 -10.32
CA VAL A 22 1.78 17.14 -11.41
C VAL A 22 1.22 15.84 -10.83
N ALA A 23 1.89 15.25 -9.84
CA ALA A 23 1.46 14.01 -9.19
C ALA A 23 0.08 14.17 -8.51
N ILE A 24 -0.13 15.30 -7.81
CA ILE A 24 -1.40 15.64 -7.16
C ILE A 24 -2.50 15.85 -8.19
N VAL A 25 -2.27 16.69 -9.21
CA VAL A 25 -3.27 17.03 -10.24
C VAL A 25 -3.71 15.79 -10.99
N LEU A 26 -2.78 14.92 -11.38
CA LEU A 26 -3.10 13.64 -12.02
C LEU A 26 -4.04 12.80 -11.15
N ARG A 27 -3.70 12.65 -9.87
CA ARG A 27 -4.45 11.81 -8.92
C ARG A 27 -5.82 12.41 -8.61
N ILE A 28 -5.91 13.72 -8.41
CA ILE A 28 -7.19 14.44 -8.26
C ILE A 28 -8.05 14.27 -9.51
N ALA A 29 -7.48 14.39 -10.72
CA ALA A 29 -8.22 14.19 -11.95
C ALA A 29 -8.81 12.77 -12.04
N LEU A 30 -8.02 11.74 -11.69
CA LEU A 30 -8.48 10.35 -11.69
C LEU A 30 -9.66 10.13 -10.71
N ILE A 31 -9.54 10.60 -9.46
CA ILE A 31 -10.61 10.41 -8.48
C ILE A 31 -11.86 11.23 -8.81
N SER A 32 -11.73 12.42 -9.40
CA SER A 32 -12.85 13.22 -9.91
C SER A 32 -13.57 12.54 -11.08
N LEU A 33 -12.88 11.67 -11.80
CA LEU A 33 -13.44 10.82 -12.84
C LEU A 33 -13.93 9.46 -12.30
N ASN A 34 -14.12 9.33 -10.98
CA ASN A 34 -14.55 8.11 -10.29
C ASN A 34 -13.62 6.90 -10.48
N TRP A 35 -12.35 7.14 -10.81
CA TRP A 35 -11.34 6.10 -10.95
C TRP A 35 -10.44 6.02 -9.70
N PRO A 36 -10.06 4.82 -9.24
CA PRO A 36 -10.59 3.51 -9.64
C PRO A 36 -12.02 3.29 -9.13
N THR A 37 -12.72 2.28 -9.64
CA THR A 37 -14.04 1.90 -9.11
C THR A 37 -13.97 1.54 -7.63
N THR A 38 -14.95 1.95 -6.83
CA THR A 38 -15.00 1.61 -5.40
C THR A 38 -15.55 0.20 -5.16
N ASN A 39 -15.20 -0.41 -4.03
CA ASN A 39 -15.64 -1.74 -3.62
C ASN A 39 -15.87 -1.82 -2.10
N SER A 40 -16.40 -2.96 -1.64
CA SER A 40 -16.75 -3.17 -0.23
C SER A 40 -15.56 -3.06 0.74
N ASP A 41 -14.34 -3.46 0.32
CA ASP A 41 -13.15 -3.31 1.16
C ASP A 41 -12.81 -1.85 1.43
N GLU A 42 -12.88 -1.00 0.40
CA GLU A 42 -12.69 0.45 0.54
C GLU A 42 -13.78 1.08 1.39
N SER A 43 -15.04 0.70 1.15
CA SER A 43 -16.17 1.25 1.88
C SER A 43 -16.17 0.91 3.38
N VAL A 44 -15.44 -0.13 3.82
CA VAL A 44 -15.22 -0.35 5.26
C VAL A 44 -14.48 0.83 5.88
N ILE A 45 -13.41 1.32 5.23
CA ILE A 45 -12.59 2.43 5.74
C ILE A 45 -13.37 3.73 5.64
N ASP A 46 -14.14 3.90 4.55
CA ASP A 46 -15.02 5.03 4.38
C ASP A 46 -16.07 5.13 5.52
N LEU A 47 -16.70 4.01 5.86
CA LEU A 47 -17.65 3.91 7.00
C LEU A 47 -16.96 4.15 8.33
N MET A 48 -15.75 3.62 8.53
CA MET A 48 -14.99 3.90 9.75
C MET A 48 -14.67 5.39 9.90
N ALA A 49 -14.26 6.07 8.82
CA ALA A 49 -14.01 7.50 8.84
C ALA A 49 -15.29 8.30 9.15
N LEU A 50 -16.43 7.89 8.59
CA LEU A 50 -17.76 8.42 8.91
C LEU A 50 -18.11 8.26 10.40
N HIS A 51 -17.93 7.06 10.95
CA HIS A 51 -18.23 6.78 12.36
C HIS A 51 -17.30 7.55 13.31
N ILE A 52 -16.01 7.66 13.00
CA ILE A 52 -15.08 8.49 13.78
C ILE A 52 -15.52 9.96 13.74
N ALA A 53 -15.85 10.47 12.55
CA ALA A 53 -16.19 11.88 12.35
C ALA A 53 -17.51 12.29 13.03
N PHE A 54 -18.55 11.45 12.96
CA PHE A 54 -19.91 11.83 13.37
C PHE A 54 -20.45 11.07 14.58
N ARG A 55 -19.84 9.96 14.98
CA ARG A 55 -20.27 9.16 16.15
C ARG A 55 -19.24 9.15 17.30
N GLY A 56 -18.04 9.67 17.07
CA GLY A 56 -16.97 9.65 18.06
C GLY A 56 -16.44 8.24 18.36
N GLU A 57 -16.63 7.30 17.42
CA GLU A 57 -16.04 5.97 17.54
C GLU A 57 -14.52 6.03 17.38
N HIS A 58 -13.78 5.18 18.09
CA HIS A 58 -12.32 5.07 18.00
C HIS A 58 -11.91 3.60 17.86
N PRO A 59 -12.17 2.98 16.70
CA PRO A 59 -11.85 1.58 16.47
C PRO A 59 -10.33 1.37 16.55
N ILE A 60 -9.86 0.33 17.23
CA ILE A 60 -8.42 0.03 17.33
C ILE A 60 -7.86 -0.54 16.02
N PHE A 61 -8.69 -1.31 15.32
CA PHE A 61 -8.35 -2.00 14.09
C PHE A 61 -9.47 -1.80 13.06
N TYR A 62 -9.25 -2.22 11.82
CA TYR A 62 -10.32 -2.29 10.85
C TYR A 62 -11.44 -3.23 11.28
N TYR A 63 -12.66 -2.82 10.97
CA TYR A 63 -13.86 -3.60 11.23
C TYR A 63 -13.71 -5.01 10.63
N GLY A 64 -13.78 -6.02 11.50
CA GLY A 64 -13.57 -7.43 11.14
C GLY A 64 -12.15 -7.83 10.73
N GLN A 65 -11.12 -7.02 11.03
CA GLN A 65 -9.70 -7.34 10.77
C GLN A 65 -8.80 -6.84 11.90
N SER A 66 -8.74 -7.58 13.01
CA SER A 66 -8.03 -7.18 14.24
C SER A 66 -6.50 -7.24 14.19
N TYR A 67 -5.93 -7.09 12.99
CA TYR A 67 -4.50 -7.05 12.72
C TYR A 67 -4.05 -5.84 11.89
N LEU A 68 -4.98 -5.01 11.42
CA LEU A 68 -4.71 -3.81 10.63
C LEU A 68 -5.14 -2.56 11.39
N GLY A 69 -4.17 -1.74 11.80
CA GLY A 69 -4.43 -0.54 12.58
C GLY A 69 -5.30 0.45 11.82
N SER A 70 -6.17 1.15 12.54
CA SER A 70 -7.19 2.05 11.98
C SER A 70 -6.67 3.45 11.61
N LEU A 71 -5.35 3.60 11.38
CA LEU A 71 -4.70 4.91 11.18
C LEU A 71 -5.28 5.68 9.99
N GLU A 72 -5.48 5.00 8.86
CA GLU A 72 -6.01 5.63 7.62
C GLU A 72 -7.40 6.23 7.87
N ALA A 73 -8.29 5.50 8.55
CA ALA A 73 -9.64 5.97 8.90
C ALA A 73 -9.61 7.17 9.87
N HIS A 74 -8.71 7.16 10.86
CA HIS A 74 -8.52 8.29 11.78
C HIS A 74 -8.02 9.54 11.05
N LEU A 75 -7.09 9.38 10.12
CA LEU A 75 -6.59 10.49 9.30
C LEU A 75 -7.64 10.99 8.29
N ALA A 76 -8.57 10.14 7.86
CA ALA A 76 -9.63 10.49 6.91
C ALA A 76 -10.79 11.23 7.59
N SER A 77 -11.06 10.92 8.87
CA SER A 77 -12.18 11.51 9.62
C SER A 77 -12.25 13.05 9.61
N PRO A 78 -11.14 13.83 9.70
CA PRO A 78 -11.22 15.29 9.62
C PRO A 78 -11.56 15.78 8.21
N PHE A 79 -11.16 15.05 7.16
CA PHE A 79 -11.56 15.37 5.79
C PHE A 79 -13.05 15.13 5.61
N VAL A 80 -13.58 14.01 6.12
CA VAL A 80 -15.00 13.68 6.11
C VAL A 80 -15.82 14.73 6.88
N LEU A 81 -15.34 15.18 8.04
CA LEU A 81 -15.99 16.24 8.82
C LEU A 81 -16.06 17.58 8.08
N LEU A 82 -15.01 17.94 7.33
CA LEU A 82 -14.89 19.23 6.65
C LEU A 82 -15.55 19.27 5.26
N LEU A 83 -15.49 18.17 4.50
CA LEU A 83 -15.92 18.10 3.09
C LEU A 83 -17.16 17.23 2.88
N GLY A 84 -17.62 16.52 3.91
CA GLY A 84 -18.73 15.57 3.84
C GLY A 84 -18.30 14.15 3.45
N PRO A 85 -19.14 13.14 3.74
CA PRO A 85 -18.86 11.75 3.41
C PRO A 85 -18.94 11.54 1.90
N SER A 86 -17.81 11.15 1.31
CA SER A 86 -17.76 10.67 -0.07
C SER A 86 -16.48 9.88 -0.29
N VAL A 87 -16.48 9.00 -1.30
CA VAL A 87 -15.27 8.27 -1.72
C VAL A 87 -14.18 9.28 -2.12
N PHE A 88 -14.55 10.37 -2.80
CA PHE A 88 -13.62 11.44 -3.18
C PHE A 88 -12.91 12.04 -1.96
N THR A 89 -13.66 12.33 -0.89
CA THR A 89 -13.14 12.93 0.35
C THR A 89 -12.09 12.05 1.01
N VAL A 90 -12.35 10.75 1.14
CA VAL A 90 -11.40 9.80 1.75
C VAL A 90 -10.17 9.64 0.87
N ARG A 91 -10.34 9.57 -0.45
CA ARG A 91 -9.21 9.48 -1.38
C ARG A 91 -8.34 10.74 -1.42
N LEU A 92 -8.89 11.92 -1.12
CA LEU A 92 -8.11 13.16 -1.02
C LEU A 92 -7.05 13.10 0.09
N LEU A 93 -7.34 12.40 1.20
CA LEU A 93 -6.31 12.08 2.20
C LEU A 93 -5.17 11.28 1.56
N LEU A 94 -5.48 10.22 0.80
CA LEU A 94 -4.47 9.35 0.20
C LEU A 94 -3.57 10.13 -0.76
N VAL A 95 -4.13 11.06 -1.54
CA VAL A 95 -3.36 11.98 -2.38
C VAL A 95 -2.42 12.86 -1.54
N THR A 96 -2.88 13.33 -0.38
CA THR A 96 -2.06 14.13 0.54
C THR A 96 -0.92 13.32 1.14
N LEU A 97 -1.19 12.08 1.57
CA LEU A 97 -0.17 11.15 2.06
C LEU A 97 0.85 10.79 0.98
N PHE A 98 0.39 10.57 -0.25
CA PHE A 98 1.28 10.29 -1.37
C PHE A 98 2.18 11.49 -1.70
N ALA A 99 1.64 12.70 -1.70
CA ALA A 99 2.44 13.93 -1.88
C ALA A 99 3.50 14.09 -0.78
N LEU A 100 3.12 13.81 0.48
CA LEU A 100 4.06 13.79 1.60
C LEU A 100 5.15 12.74 1.39
N PHE A 101 4.79 11.53 0.94
CA PHE A 101 5.75 10.49 0.58
C PHE A 101 6.76 10.96 -0.48
N LEU A 102 6.33 11.61 -1.56
CA LEU A 102 7.24 12.13 -2.60
C LEU A 102 8.25 13.15 -2.03
N ILE A 103 7.78 14.05 -1.15
CA ILE A 103 8.63 15.03 -0.48
C ILE A 103 9.63 14.35 0.46
N LEU A 104 9.19 13.37 1.24
CA LEU A 104 10.06 12.60 2.14
C LEU A 104 11.10 11.80 1.35
N LEU A 105 10.69 11.17 0.25
CA LEU A 105 11.56 10.40 -0.63
C LEU A 105 12.61 11.28 -1.29
N TYR A 106 12.23 12.50 -1.72
CA TYR A 106 13.19 13.48 -2.23
C TYR A 106 14.26 13.81 -1.20
N ASN A 107 13.84 14.07 0.05
CA ASN A 107 14.76 14.42 1.14
C ASN A 107 15.67 13.25 1.50
N LEU A 108 15.12 12.04 1.60
CA LEU A 108 15.88 10.81 1.87
C LEU A 108 16.90 10.56 0.77
N THR A 109 16.47 10.58 -0.49
CA THR A 109 17.33 10.32 -1.65
C THR A 109 18.40 11.39 -1.82
N SER A 110 18.06 12.67 -1.63
CA SER A 110 19.02 13.77 -1.69
C SER A 110 20.12 13.63 -0.64
N LYS A 111 19.78 13.07 0.52
CA LYS A 111 20.70 12.86 1.62
C LYS A 111 21.58 11.63 1.44
N LEU A 112 21.00 10.53 0.93
CA LEU A 112 21.70 9.27 0.74
C LEU A 112 22.49 9.22 -0.56
N TYR A 113 22.06 9.93 -1.60
CA TYR A 113 22.63 9.86 -2.95
C TYR A 113 22.91 11.25 -3.50
N SER A 114 22.00 11.79 -4.33
CA SER A 114 22.15 13.10 -4.97
C SER A 114 20.79 13.73 -5.23
N ARG A 115 20.73 15.07 -5.27
CA ARG A 115 19.51 15.82 -5.60
C ARG A 115 18.95 15.46 -6.98
N LYS A 116 19.82 15.20 -7.97
CA LYS A 116 19.38 14.87 -9.33
C LYS A 116 18.68 13.51 -9.39
N LEU A 117 19.22 12.49 -8.71
CA LEU A 117 18.54 11.20 -8.58
C LEU A 117 17.23 11.34 -7.80
N ALA A 118 17.20 12.17 -6.75
CA ALA A 118 15.99 12.43 -5.99
C ALA A 118 14.86 13.01 -6.86
N LEU A 119 15.16 14.02 -7.69
CA LEU A 119 14.19 14.57 -8.64
C LEU A 119 13.76 13.53 -9.68
N PHE A 120 14.69 12.71 -10.17
CA PHE A 120 14.36 11.67 -11.13
C PHE A 120 13.45 10.59 -10.51
N SER A 121 13.70 10.16 -9.28
CA SER A 121 12.84 9.22 -8.56
C SER A 121 11.43 9.78 -8.31
N VAL A 122 11.33 11.08 -7.96
CA VAL A 122 10.03 11.75 -7.83
C VAL A 122 9.34 11.86 -9.19
N LEU A 123 10.07 12.18 -10.27
CA LEU A 123 9.52 12.21 -11.63
C LEU A 123 8.92 10.86 -12.00
N LEU A 124 9.63 9.76 -11.76
CA LEU A 124 9.10 8.41 -12.04
C LEU A 124 7.79 8.16 -11.27
N LEU A 125 7.79 8.38 -9.95
CA LEU A 125 6.64 8.10 -9.08
C LEU A 125 5.52 9.15 -9.18
N SER A 126 5.74 10.25 -9.91
CA SER A 126 4.65 11.17 -10.27
C SER A 126 3.67 10.48 -11.22
N PHE A 127 4.16 9.50 -12.00
CA PHE A 127 3.41 8.60 -12.85
C PHE A 127 3.31 7.21 -12.20
N GLY A 128 2.49 6.33 -12.76
CA GLY A 128 2.32 4.97 -12.24
C GLY A 128 1.74 4.00 -13.27
N SER A 129 1.94 2.70 -13.05
CA SER A 129 1.11 1.67 -13.67
C SER A 129 -0.29 1.68 -13.06
N LEU A 130 -1.23 1.00 -13.73
CA LEU A 130 -2.59 0.80 -13.22
C LEU A 130 -2.57 0.24 -11.79
N ASP A 131 -1.81 -0.83 -11.54
CA ASP A 131 -1.74 -1.46 -10.22
C ASP A 131 -1.15 -0.55 -9.15
N MET A 132 -0.11 0.24 -9.48
CA MET A 132 0.45 1.23 -8.55
C MET A 132 -0.58 2.30 -8.19
N LEU A 133 -1.21 2.91 -9.20
CA LEU A 133 -2.18 3.99 -9.00
C LEU A 133 -3.42 3.51 -8.22
N ILE A 134 -3.86 2.26 -8.41
CA ILE A 134 -4.94 1.68 -7.58
C ILE A 134 -4.54 1.66 -6.11
N GLN A 135 -3.33 1.20 -5.76
CA GLN A 135 -2.92 1.12 -4.35
C GLN A 135 -2.68 2.51 -3.72
N GLU A 136 -2.42 3.52 -4.53
CA GLU A 136 -2.24 4.90 -4.08
C GLU A 136 -3.57 5.66 -3.92
N LEU A 137 -4.62 5.25 -4.65
CA LEU A 137 -5.89 5.98 -4.71
C LEU A 137 -7.07 5.24 -4.11
N LYS A 138 -6.99 3.94 -3.83
CA LYS A 138 -8.06 3.19 -3.18
C LYS A 138 -7.76 3.03 -1.69
N ALA A 139 -8.71 3.37 -0.84
CA ALA A 139 -8.56 3.19 0.61
C ALA A 139 -8.56 1.69 0.91
N PHE A 140 -7.39 1.15 1.22
CA PHE A 140 -7.22 -0.24 1.69
C PHE A 140 -6.55 -0.28 3.06
N GLY A 141 -6.34 0.90 3.64
CA GLY A 141 -6.07 1.04 5.03
C GLY A 141 -4.60 0.92 5.41
N ARG A 142 -3.66 1.33 4.55
CA ARG A 142 -2.22 1.22 4.90
C ARG A 142 -1.27 1.68 3.81
N TYR A 143 -1.64 1.67 2.54
CA TYR A 143 -0.62 1.65 1.48
C TYR A 143 0.16 2.96 1.38
N PRO A 144 -0.49 4.13 1.21
CA PRO A 144 0.18 5.41 1.40
C PRO A 144 0.79 5.59 2.80
N ASP A 145 0.16 5.06 3.86
CA ASP A 145 0.67 5.15 5.23
C ASP A 145 2.03 4.46 5.39
N ILE A 146 2.16 3.22 4.89
CA ILE A 146 3.38 2.42 4.93
C ILE A 146 4.50 3.16 4.19
N LEU A 147 4.21 3.79 3.05
CA LEU A 147 5.18 4.58 2.29
C LEU A 147 5.69 5.79 3.09
N VAL A 148 4.77 6.55 3.71
CA VAL A 148 5.11 7.71 4.55
C VAL A 148 5.88 7.28 5.80
N LEU A 149 5.40 6.27 6.53
CA LEU A 149 5.99 5.77 7.77
C LEU A 149 7.38 5.19 7.53
N SER A 150 7.54 4.30 6.54
CA SER A 150 8.83 3.68 6.22
C SER A 150 9.88 4.69 5.75
N THR A 151 9.46 5.67 4.93
CA THR A 151 10.37 6.72 4.44
C THR A 151 10.73 7.71 5.55
N SER A 152 9.76 8.08 6.40
CA SER A 152 10.00 8.96 7.57
C SER A 152 10.95 8.33 8.56
N LEU A 153 10.75 7.05 8.87
CA LEU A 153 11.60 6.27 9.77
C LEU A 153 13.05 6.27 9.29
N LEU A 154 13.28 5.92 8.02
CA LEU A 154 14.64 5.91 7.47
C LEU A 154 15.24 7.31 7.34
N LEU A 155 14.45 8.34 7.05
CA LEU A 155 14.93 9.72 6.98
C LEU A 155 15.37 10.22 8.36
N LEU A 156 14.60 9.90 9.40
CA LEU A 156 14.90 10.25 10.79
C LEU A 156 16.10 9.47 11.31
N THR A 157 16.19 8.17 11.06
CA THR A 157 17.37 7.38 11.38
C THR A 157 18.61 7.83 10.61
N ALA A 158 18.48 8.20 9.33
CA ALA A 158 19.57 8.85 8.61
C ALA A 158 19.95 10.19 9.28
N HIS A 159 19.00 10.93 9.86
CA HIS A 159 19.28 12.18 10.58
C HIS A 159 20.03 11.94 11.86
N LEU A 160 19.58 11.01 12.69
CA LEU A 160 20.22 10.63 13.93
C LEU A 160 21.65 10.14 13.68
N THR A 161 21.83 9.17 12.78
CA THR A 161 23.15 8.55 12.53
C THR A 161 24.19 9.48 11.90
N LEU A 162 23.77 10.44 11.06
CA LEU A 162 24.69 11.36 10.36
C LEU A 162 25.00 12.65 11.14
N THR A 163 24.26 12.97 12.19
CA THR A 163 24.46 14.20 12.98
C THR A 163 24.99 13.86 14.37
N THR A 164 25.96 14.64 14.85
CA THR A 164 26.57 14.43 16.17
C THR A 164 25.89 15.28 17.26
N PRO A 165 25.81 14.77 18.50
CA PRO A 165 25.29 15.54 19.61
C PRO A 165 26.20 16.73 19.91
N THR A 166 25.62 17.92 20.08
CA THR A 166 26.28 19.09 20.69
C THR A 166 25.53 19.46 21.97
N ALA A 167 26.19 20.10 22.93
CA ALA A 167 25.65 20.35 24.27
C ALA A 167 24.28 21.09 24.29
N THR A 168 24.03 21.96 23.30
CA THR A 168 22.77 22.70 23.14
C THR A 168 21.67 21.92 22.41
N LEU A 169 21.99 20.78 21.80
CA LEU A 169 21.05 19.93 21.05
C LEU A 169 20.45 18.79 21.88
N THR A 170 20.70 18.70 23.18
CA THR A 170 20.34 17.54 24.01
C THR A 170 18.82 17.28 24.08
N ILE A 171 17.99 18.32 24.27
CA ILE A 171 16.52 18.18 24.29
C ILE A 171 15.99 17.85 22.89
N ARG A 172 16.46 18.58 21.87
CA ARG A 172 16.08 18.31 20.47
C ARG A 172 16.40 16.87 20.08
N ARG A 173 17.56 16.35 20.51
CA ARG A 173 17.97 14.97 20.25
C ARG A 173 17.05 13.96 20.94
N ARG A 174 16.66 14.22 22.20
CA ARG A 174 15.65 13.41 22.91
C ARG A 174 14.32 13.37 22.17
N LEU A 175 13.85 14.52 21.68
CA LEU A 175 12.61 14.61 20.90
C LEU A 175 12.69 13.84 19.58
N LEU A 176 13.86 13.79 18.93
CA LEU A 176 14.06 12.98 17.73
C LEU A 176 14.04 11.47 18.04
N PHE A 177 14.61 11.03 19.16
CA PHE A 177 14.49 9.63 19.60
C PHE A 177 13.06 9.27 20.01
N LEU A 178 12.34 10.18 20.67
CA LEU A 178 10.90 10.03 20.95
C LEU A 178 10.11 9.88 19.64
N LEU A 179 10.36 10.73 18.65
CA LEU A 179 9.72 10.68 17.35
C LEU A 179 10.02 9.37 16.59
N GLU A 180 11.26 8.87 16.66
CA GLU A 180 11.61 7.56 16.09
C GLU A 180 10.77 6.45 16.75
N GLY A 181 10.63 6.49 18.09
CA GLY A 181 9.76 5.59 18.83
C GLY A 181 8.31 5.63 18.36
N ILE A 182 7.75 6.84 18.23
CA ILE A 182 6.38 7.08 17.71
C ILE A 182 6.23 6.46 16.32
N LEU A 183 7.17 6.72 15.40
CA LEU A 183 7.13 6.17 14.05
C LEU A 183 7.23 4.65 14.05
N CYS A 184 8.07 4.04 14.89
CA CYS A 184 8.12 2.59 15.06
C CYS A 184 6.79 2.03 15.56
N GLY A 185 6.19 2.65 16.57
CA GLY A 185 4.92 2.18 17.14
C GLY A 185 3.76 2.29 16.16
N LEU A 186 3.66 3.42 15.45
CA LEU A 186 2.67 3.62 14.38
C LEU A 186 2.87 2.65 13.22
N ALA A 187 4.10 2.42 12.78
CA ALA A 187 4.40 1.48 11.70
C ALA A 187 3.95 0.05 12.05
N VAL A 188 4.29 -0.43 13.25
CA VAL A 188 3.91 -1.77 13.71
C VAL A 188 2.40 -1.91 13.93
N TRP A 189 1.75 -0.87 14.47
CA TRP A 189 0.30 -0.89 14.67
C TRP A 189 -0.47 -0.85 13.35
N THR A 190 -0.01 -0.06 12.38
CA THR A 190 -0.68 0.08 11.07
C THR A 190 -0.61 -1.22 10.28
N ASP A 191 0.60 -1.75 10.05
CA ASP A 191 0.80 -3.02 9.35
C ASP A 191 2.19 -3.62 9.66
N GLN A 192 2.22 -4.91 10.03
CA GLN A 192 3.44 -5.65 10.34
C GLN A 192 4.36 -5.87 9.13
N ILE A 193 3.92 -5.59 7.91
CA ILE A 193 4.78 -5.58 6.72
C ILE A 193 5.90 -4.53 6.80
N THR A 194 5.76 -3.53 7.67
CA THR A 194 6.79 -2.51 7.95
C THR A 194 7.94 -3.04 8.82
N LEU A 195 7.82 -4.23 9.42
CA LEU A 195 8.81 -4.76 10.37
C LEU A 195 10.25 -4.80 9.82
N PRO A 196 10.53 -5.15 8.55
CA PRO A 196 11.88 -5.08 8.00
C PRO A 196 12.48 -3.66 8.00
N PHE A 197 11.66 -2.62 7.83
CA PHE A 197 12.11 -1.22 7.95
C PHE A 197 12.36 -0.85 9.42
N VAL A 198 11.44 -1.22 10.32
CA VAL A 198 11.56 -0.98 11.77
C VAL A 198 12.83 -1.65 12.32
N GLY A 199 13.01 -2.93 12.08
CA GLY A 199 14.14 -3.70 12.59
C GLY A 199 15.50 -3.17 12.10
N LEU A 200 15.62 -2.85 10.82
CA LEU A 200 16.88 -2.31 10.27
C LEU A 200 17.14 -0.87 10.71
N SER A 201 16.11 -0.05 10.90
CA SER A 201 16.24 1.30 11.48
C SER A 201 16.82 1.23 12.90
N LEU A 202 16.20 0.40 13.76
CA LEU A 202 16.66 0.20 15.14
C LEU A 202 18.07 -0.40 15.18
N LEU A 203 18.40 -1.35 14.30
CA LEU A 203 19.74 -1.91 14.20
C LEU A 203 20.77 -0.82 13.86
N LEU A 204 20.48 0.08 12.92
CA LEU A 204 21.38 1.18 12.58
C LEU A 204 21.58 2.15 13.75
N LEU A 205 20.53 2.46 14.51
CA LEU A 205 20.64 3.28 15.72
C LEU A 205 21.46 2.57 16.80
N LEU A 206 21.29 1.26 16.98
CA LEU A 206 22.11 0.48 17.90
C LEU A 206 23.57 0.45 17.46
N VAL A 207 23.88 0.30 16.17
CA VAL A 207 25.27 0.24 15.68
C VAL A 207 25.96 1.61 15.75
N PHE A 208 25.33 2.65 15.20
CA PHE A 208 25.95 3.96 15.03
C PHE A 208 25.67 4.93 16.17
N CYS A 209 24.60 4.73 16.93
CA CYS A 209 24.18 5.61 18.03
C CYS A 209 24.20 4.88 19.40
N ARG A 210 24.86 3.74 19.59
CA ARG A 210 24.86 2.95 20.86
C ARG A 210 25.05 3.75 22.15
N ARG A 211 25.90 4.77 22.12
CA ARG A 211 26.20 5.59 23.30
C ARG A 211 25.06 6.58 23.59
N GLU A 212 24.33 6.98 22.56
CA GLU A 212 23.18 7.86 22.64
C GLU A 212 21.89 7.10 22.96
N VAL A 213 21.72 5.86 22.50
CA VAL A 213 20.57 4.99 22.83
C VAL A 213 20.72 4.41 24.24
N ARG A 214 20.88 5.29 25.23
CA ARG A 214 20.96 4.99 26.67
C ARG A 214 20.27 6.10 27.46
N GLY A 215 19.93 5.81 28.71
CA GLY A 215 19.29 6.77 29.62
C GLY A 215 18.02 7.38 29.01
N TRP A 216 17.87 8.70 29.09
CA TRP A 216 16.66 9.41 28.68
C TRP A 216 16.30 9.32 27.20
N ASN A 217 17.26 9.09 26.30
CA ASN A 217 16.94 8.90 24.88
C ASN A 217 16.24 7.55 24.63
N LEU A 218 16.71 6.49 25.30
CA LEU A 218 16.07 5.18 25.26
C LEU A 218 14.68 5.25 25.89
N VAL A 219 14.55 5.91 27.05
CA VAL A 219 13.25 6.13 27.69
C VAL A 219 12.30 6.89 26.77
N GLY A 220 12.75 7.97 26.13
CA GLY A 220 11.94 8.71 25.16
C GLY A 220 11.51 7.85 23.97
N MET A 221 12.42 7.08 23.39
CA MET A 221 12.11 6.17 22.28
C MET A 221 11.11 5.07 22.68
N LEU A 222 11.30 4.45 23.85
CA LEU A 222 10.36 3.44 24.37
C LEU A 222 9.00 4.07 24.69
N ALA A 223 8.96 5.26 25.28
CA ALA A 223 7.72 5.97 25.58
C ALA A 223 6.95 6.30 24.29
N GLY A 224 7.64 6.76 23.24
CA GLY A 224 7.04 7.02 21.94
C GLY A 224 6.49 5.76 21.28
N PHE A 225 7.25 4.66 21.34
CA PHE A 225 6.80 3.37 20.84
C PHE A 225 5.56 2.87 21.58
N LEU A 226 5.63 2.84 22.91
CA LEU A 226 4.53 2.39 23.78
C LEU A 226 3.26 3.22 23.61
N LEU A 227 3.39 4.54 23.45
CA LEU A 227 2.26 5.42 23.19
C LEU A 227 1.46 4.94 21.96
N CYS A 228 2.15 4.67 20.86
CA CYS A 228 1.51 4.34 19.59
C CYS A 228 1.12 2.86 19.45
N ILE A 229 1.85 1.92 20.09
CA ILE A 229 1.48 0.51 20.09
C ILE A 229 0.44 0.16 21.17
N SER A 230 0.18 1.06 22.12
CA SER A 230 -0.74 0.81 23.24
C SER A 230 -2.13 0.33 22.84
N PRO A 231 -2.78 0.79 21.74
CA PRO A 231 -4.10 0.28 21.34
C PRO A 231 -4.05 -1.21 20.99
N MET A 232 -3.03 -1.63 20.24
CA MET A 232 -2.81 -3.05 19.91
C MET A 232 -2.50 -3.88 21.15
N VAL A 233 -1.70 -3.35 22.09
CA VAL A 233 -1.40 -4.05 23.36
C VAL A 233 -2.68 -4.22 24.17
N TYR A 234 -3.46 -3.16 24.32
CA TYR A 234 -4.74 -3.19 25.03
C TYR A 234 -5.70 -4.21 24.43
N TYR A 235 -5.86 -4.23 23.10
CA TYR A 235 -6.71 -5.22 22.41
C TYR A 235 -6.24 -6.65 22.71
N ASN A 236 -4.94 -6.93 22.57
CA ASN A 236 -4.39 -8.28 22.76
C ASN A 236 -4.47 -8.77 24.20
N VAL A 237 -4.46 -7.88 25.19
CA VAL A 237 -4.63 -8.23 26.61
C VAL A 237 -6.12 -8.37 26.99
N SER A 238 -7.00 -7.65 26.30
CA SER A 238 -8.44 -7.66 26.58
C SER A 238 -9.19 -8.80 25.89
N MET A 239 -8.62 -9.38 24.83
CA MET A 239 -9.25 -10.45 24.06
C MET A 239 -8.77 -11.84 24.50
N PRO A 240 -9.61 -12.88 24.37
CA PRO A 240 -9.17 -14.26 24.53
C PRO A 240 -7.98 -14.56 23.62
N ILE A 241 -7.08 -15.45 24.07
CA ILE A 241 -5.88 -15.83 23.31
C ILE A 241 -6.25 -16.23 21.87
N THR A 242 -7.39 -16.90 21.67
CA THR A 242 -7.87 -17.36 20.35
C THR A 242 -8.23 -16.25 19.35
N HIS A 243 -8.46 -15.00 19.80
CA HIS A 243 -8.92 -13.87 18.97
C HIS A 243 -8.01 -12.64 19.09
N ASN A 244 -6.73 -12.88 19.37
CA ASN A 244 -5.73 -11.82 19.40
C ASN A 244 -5.14 -11.55 18.00
N THR A 245 -4.50 -10.40 17.82
CA THR A 245 -3.93 -9.94 16.54
C THR A 245 -3.01 -10.98 15.88
N PHE A 246 -2.18 -11.66 16.67
CA PHE A 246 -1.21 -12.62 16.14
C PHE A 246 -1.91 -13.87 15.61
N ASN A 247 -2.92 -14.36 16.32
CA ASN A 247 -3.70 -15.50 15.87
C ASN A 247 -4.52 -15.18 14.62
N ASP A 248 -5.08 -13.97 14.51
CA ASP A 248 -5.78 -13.58 13.28
C ASP A 248 -4.82 -13.53 12.07
N ILE A 249 -3.60 -13.01 12.23
CA ILE A 249 -2.58 -13.05 11.16
C ILE A 249 -2.24 -14.50 10.79
N ILE A 250 -2.04 -15.37 11.78
CA ILE A 250 -1.74 -16.78 11.54
C ILE A 250 -2.91 -17.45 10.82
N ASN A 251 -4.14 -17.21 11.24
CA ASN A 251 -5.35 -17.77 10.65
C ASN A 251 -5.53 -17.34 9.19
N VAL A 252 -5.29 -16.07 8.87
CA VAL A 252 -5.34 -15.57 7.49
C VAL A 252 -4.28 -16.26 6.61
N ASN A 253 -3.05 -16.40 7.11
CA ASN A 253 -1.99 -17.09 6.37
C ASN A 253 -2.28 -18.60 6.24
N LYS A 254 -2.83 -19.21 7.28
CA LYS A 254 -3.19 -20.63 7.31
C LYS A 254 -4.33 -20.91 6.33
N ALA A 255 -5.37 -20.09 6.29
CA ALA A 255 -6.47 -20.23 5.34
C ALA A 255 -5.97 -20.27 3.89
N MET A 256 -5.05 -19.37 3.52
CA MET A 256 -4.41 -19.38 2.20
C MET A 256 -3.54 -20.62 1.97
N ALA A 257 -2.84 -21.11 3.00
CA ALA A 257 -2.06 -22.34 2.90
C ALA A 257 -2.96 -23.58 2.75
N ASP A 258 -4.07 -23.63 3.47
CA ASP A 258 -5.07 -24.70 3.42
C ASP A 258 -5.74 -24.74 2.03
N GLU A 259 -6.06 -23.58 1.43
CA GLU A 259 -6.56 -23.48 0.05
C GLU A 259 -5.54 -24.04 -0.96
N MET A 260 -4.26 -23.70 -0.77
CA MET A 260 -3.17 -24.20 -1.60
C MET A 260 -3.07 -25.73 -1.53
N VAL A 261 -3.28 -26.33 -0.35
CA VAL A 261 -3.31 -27.79 -0.16
C VAL A 261 -4.59 -28.39 -0.75
N ALA A 262 -5.76 -27.82 -0.48
CA ALA A 262 -7.06 -28.31 -0.93
C ALA A 262 -7.15 -28.40 -2.47
N HIS A 263 -6.54 -27.44 -3.17
CA HIS A 263 -6.51 -27.40 -4.63
C HIS A 263 -5.22 -27.98 -5.25
N ASN A 264 -4.39 -28.68 -4.47
CA ASN A 264 -3.11 -29.26 -4.91
C ASN A 264 -2.24 -28.27 -5.71
N ILE A 265 -2.19 -27.01 -5.26
CA ILE A 265 -1.48 -25.94 -5.93
C ILE A 265 0.03 -26.14 -5.75
N SER A 266 0.75 -26.21 -6.87
CA SER A 266 2.21 -26.37 -6.88
C SER A 266 2.93 -25.27 -6.06
N PRO A 267 3.89 -25.62 -5.19
CA PRO A 267 4.72 -24.64 -4.48
C PRO A 267 5.47 -23.66 -5.39
N TRP A 268 5.78 -24.07 -6.61
CA TRP A 268 6.42 -23.22 -7.62
C TRP A 268 5.54 -22.06 -8.08
N ARG A 269 4.21 -22.13 -7.89
CA ARG A 269 3.31 -20.98 -8.14
C ARG A 269 3.68 -19.76 -7.30
N ARG A 270 4.28 -19.94 -6.11
CA ARG A 270 4.69 -18.81 -5.27
C ARG A 270 5.76 -17.96 -5.94
N LEU A 271 6.75 -18.62 -6.56
CA LEU A 271 7.79 -17.97 -7.34
C LEU A 271 7.23 -17.33 -8.62
N VAL A 272 6.34 -18.03 -9.33
CA VAL A 272 5.71 -17.50 -10.54
C VAL A 272 4.85 -16.28 -10.23
N GLY A 273 3.94 -16.35 -9.25
CA GLY A 273 3.07 -15.23 -8.90
C GLY A 273 3.86 -14.04 -8.34
N SER A 274 4.98 -14.28 -7.66
CA SER A 274 5.85 -13.20 -7.18
C SER A 274 6.64 -12.53 -8.29
N LEU A 275 7.33 -13.32 -9.13
CA LEU A 275 8.28 -12.80 -10.11
C LEU A 275 7.65 -12.50 -11.46
N LEU A 276 6.57 -13.16 -11.85
CA LEU A 276 5.92 -12.94 -13.15
C LEU A 276 4.60 -12.19 -13.06
N PHE A 277 4.16 -11.80 -11.85
CA PHE A 277 2.96 -10.96 -11.69
C PHE A 277 3.21 -9.80 -10.71
N ALA A 278 3.43 -10.10 -9.42
CA ALA A 278 3.39 -9.11 -8.37
C ALA A 278 4.52 -8.07 -8.48
N LEU A 279 5.75 -8.52 -8.70
CA LEU A 279 6.89 -7.64 -8.85
C LEU A 279 6.74 -6.73 -10.10
N PRO A 280 6.43 -7.24 -11.31
CA PRO A 280 6.14 -6.40 -12.47
C PRO A 280 5.02 -5.38 -12.22
N ALA A 281 3.89 -5.82 -11.63
CA ALA A 281 2.72 -4.97 -11.40
C ALA A 281 3.04 -3.73 -10.55
N ILE A 282 3.74 -3.94 -9.43
CA ILE A 282 4.01 -2.88 -8.45
C ILE A 282 5.26 -2.06 -8.78
N THR A 283 6.11 -2.53 -9.71
CA THR A 283 7.32 -1.81 -10.13
C THR A 283 7.16 -1.07 -11.47
N GLY A 284 5.97 -1.09 -12.06
CA GLY A 284 5.61 -0.23 -13.19
C GLY A 284 5.53 -0.90 -14.56
N PHE A 285 5.61 -2.23 -14.65
CA PHE A 285 5.40 -2.93 -15.92
C PHE A 285 3.95 -2.77 -16.38
N ASN A 286 3.73 -2.47 -17.66
CA ASN A 286 2.38 -2.34 -18.20
C ASN A 286 2.35 -2.69 -19.71
N PRO A 287 1.41 -3.55 -20.18
CA PRO A 287 0.34 -4.18 -19.42
C PRO A 287 0.84 -5.39 -18.63
N VAL A 288 0.37 -5.55 -17.40
CA VAL A 288 0.54 -6.80 -16.66
C VAL A 288 -0.39 -7.84 -17.28
N CYS A 289 0.11 -9.05 -17.54
CA CYS A 289 -0.75 -10.11 -18.06
C CYS A 289 -1.72 -10.62 -16.99
N ALA A 290 -2.92 -11.01 -17.41
CA ALA A 290 -3.85 -11.70 -16.53
C ALA A 290 -3.20 -12.97 -15.92
N PRO A 291 -3.47 -13.32 -14.64
CA PRO A 291 -2.85 -14.45 -13.98
C PRO A 291 -3.00 -15.78 -14.74
N GLU A 292 -4.15 -16.01 -15.37
CA GLU A 292 -4.42 -17.20 -16.21
C GLU A 292 -3.45 -17.37 -17.40
N ASN A 293 -2.83 -16.28 -17.86
CA ASN A 293 -1.80 -16.29 -18.90
C ASN A 293 -0.39 -16.46 -18.33
N LEU A 294 -0.24 -16.88 -17.08
CA LEU A 294 1.05 -17.19 -16.46
C LEU A 294 1.25 -18.70 -16.33
N PRO A 295 2.51 -19.17 -16.36
CA PRO A 295 2.80 -20.59 -16.22
C PRO A 295 2.28 -21.07 -14.87
N LEU A 296 1.78 -22.30 -14.83
CA LEU A 296 1.14 -22.91 -13.67
C LEU A 296 -0.24 -22.33 -13.29
N PHE A 297 -0.64 -21.11 -13.69
CA PHE A 297 -1.94 -20.51 -13.31
C PHE A 297 -3.08 -20.81 -14.28
N GLY A 298 -2.77 -21.12 -15.54
CA GLY A 298 -3.75 -21.49 -16.56
C GLY A 298 -3.14 -22.38 -17.66
N PRO A 299 -3.87 -22.57 -18.77
CA PRO A 299 -3.39 -23.39 -19.88
C PRO A 299 -2.16 -22.78 -20.54
N THR A 300 -1.24 -23.63 -21.03
CA THR A 300 -0.06 -23.20 -21.76
C THR A 300 -0.43 -22.77 -23.18
N THR A 301 -0.46 -21.47 -23.43
CA THR A 301 -0.77 -20.87 -24.73
C THR A 301 0.40 -20.00 -25.22
N VAL A 302 0.31 -19.47 -26.44
CA VAL A 302 1.28 -18.48 -26.96
C VAL A 302 1.33 -17.25 -26.04
N ALA A 303 0.19 -16.81 -25.51
CA ALA A 303 0.13 -15.71 -24.54
C ALA A 303 0.95 -16.04 -23.29
N THR A 304 0.90 -17.29 -22.81
CA THR A 304 1.72 -17.76 -21.68
C THR A 304 3.21 -17.59 -21.92
N PHE A 305 3.70 -17.96 -23.11
CA PHE A 305 5.12 -17.79 -23.46
C PHE A 305 5.51 -16.31 -23.54
N THR A 306 4.73 -15.49 -24.24
CA THR A 306 5.00 -14.05 -24.37
C THR A 306 5.00 -13.36 -23.02
N CYS A 307 4.01 -13.64 -22.16
CA CYS A 307 3.90 -13.07 -20.82
C CYS A 307 5.05 -13.50 -19.92
N SER A 308 5.45 -14.77 -19.97
CA SER A 308 6.59 -15.28 -19.18
C SER A 308 7.89 -14.59 -19.56
N ILE A 309 8.13 -14.38 -20.86
CA ILE A 309 9.35 -13.73 -21.35
C ILE A 309 9.35 -12.25 -20.96
N THR A 310 8.28 -11.50 -21.24
CA THR A 310 8.27 -10.05 -21.04
C THR A 310 8.30 -9.68 -19.56
N GLN A 311 7.45 -10.29 -18.74
CA GLN A 311 7.43 -10.05 -17.29
C GLN A 311 8.66 -10.65 -16.60
N GLY A 312 9.15 -11.80 -17.10
CA GLY A 312 10.39 -12.41 -16.62
C GLY A 312 11.61 -11.52 -16.87
N LEU A 313 11.72 -10.91 -18.05
CA LEU A 313 12.79 -9.95 -18.37
C LEU A 313 12.73 -8.70 -17.49
N TRP A 314 11.52 -8.19 -17.23
CA TRP A 314 11.33 -7.04 -16.33
C TRP A 314 11.81 -7.36 -14.91
N SER A 315 11.34 -8.48 -14.35
CA SER A 315 11.74 -8.91 -13.01
C SER A 315 13.21 -9.27 -12.91
N LEU A 316 13.78 -9.92 -13.93
CA LEU A 316 15.21 -10.18 -14.01
C LEU A 316 16.01 -8.87 -14.01
N GLY A 317 15.60 -7.89 -14.82
CA GLY A 317 16.21 -6.57 -14.84
C GLY A 317 16.17 -5.89 -13.46
N TYR A 318 15.01 -5.92 -12.81
CA TYR A 318 14.82 -5.39 -11.46
C TYR A 318 15.72 -6.08 -10.43
N LEU A 319 15.77 -7.42 -10.43
CA LEU A 319 16.60 -8.21 -9.52
C LEU A 319 18.10 -8.02 -9.77
N VAL A 320 18.53 -7.86 -11.02
CA VAL A 320 19.92 -7.52 -11.38
C VAL A 320 20.28 -6.12 -10.87
N LEU A 321 19.39 -5.14 -11.00
CA LEU A 321 19.59 -3.80 -10.45
C LEU A 321 19.64 -3.82 -8.92
N TRP A 322 18.72 -4.49 -8.26
CA TRP A 322 18.71 -4.66 -6.81
C TRP A 322 19.97 -5.38 -6.31
N GLY A 323 20.36 -6.48 -6.97
CA GLY A 323 21.55 -7.26 -6.64
C GLY A 323 22.84 -6.47 -6.83
N SER A 324 22.97 -5.75 -7.95
CA SER A 324 24.13 -4.89 -8.20
C SER A 324 24.22 -3.72 -7.21
N ALA A 325 23.11 -3.07 -6.87
CA ALA A 325 23.06 -2.05 -5.84
C ALA A 325 23.49 -2.60 -4.47
N THR A 326 23.03 -3.81 -4.14
CA THR A 326 23.38 -4.50 -2.88
C THR A 326 24.86 -4.84 -2.83
N VAL A 327 25.41 -5.44 -3.89
CA VAL A 327 26.85 -5.73 -3.99
C VAL A 327 27.68 -4.45 -3.91
N MET A 328 27.25 -3.36 -4.55
CA MET A 328 27.93 -2.06 -4.45
C MET A 328 27.94 -1.52 -3.03
N ALA A 329 26.81 -1.58 -2.32
CA ALA A 329 26.71 -1.13 -0.94
C ALA A 329 27.57 -1.99 0.00
N VAL A 330 27.49 -3.33 -0.11
CA VAL A 330 28.27 -4.27 0.70
C VAL A 330 29.77 -4.12 0.45
N THR A 331 30.21 -4.06 -0.81
CA THR A 331 31.63 -3.91 -1.14
C THR A 331 32.18 -2.56 -0.68
N SER A 332 31.39 -1.48 -0.80
CA SER A 332 31.77 -0.15 -0.29
C SER A 332 31.86 -0.18 1.24
N LEU A 333 30.87 -0.78 1.92
CA LEU A 333 30.85 -0.93 3.37
C LEU A 333 32.05 -1.75 3.86
N TRP A 334 32.37 -2.88 3.22
CA TRP A 334 33.47 -3.75 3.59
C TRP A 334 34.84 -3.10 3.41
N ARG A 335 35.05 -2.36 2.30
CA ARG A 335 36.29 -1.61 2.05
C ARG A 335 36.52 -0.49 3.05
N HIS A 336 35.46 0.18 3.47
CA HIS A 336 35.54 1.25 4.47
C HIS A 336 35.29 0.75 5.89
N TRP A 337 35.13 -0.57 6.08
CA TRP A 337 34.88 -1.14 7.39
C TRP A 337 36.13 -0.94 8.25
N PRO A 338 36.02 -0.20 9.35
CA PRO A 338 37.18 0.13 10.15
C PRO A 338 37.82 -1.12 10.77
N ARG A 339 39.15 -1.27 10.63
CA ARG A 339 39.94 -2.13 11.53
C ARG A 339 40.06 -1.52 12.95
N GLN A 340 39.89 -0.19 13.06
CA GLN A 340 39.87 0.57 14.32
C GLN A 340 38.74 1.60 14.29
N VAL A 341 38.00 1.75 15.40
CA VAL A 341 36.79 2.60 15.49
C VAL A 341 37.09 4.03 15.00
N PRO A 342 36.45 4.53 13.92
CA PRO A 342 36.68 5.86 13.40
C PRO A 342 36.31 6.91 14.45
N LEU A 343 37.11 7.98 14.55
CA LEU A 343 36.66 9.18 15.25
C LEU A 343 35.33 9.65 14.66
N ALA A 344 34.35 9.86 15.53
CA ALA A 344 33.08 10.46 15.16
C ALA A 344 33.38 11.79 14.44
N LYS A 345 32.79 11.98 13.23
CA LYS A 345 32.97 13.11 12.29
C LYS A 345 34.02 12.95 11.18
N SER A 346 34.75 11.84 11.07
CA SER A 346 35.62 11.63 9.89
C SER A 346 34.81 11.46 8.59
N PRO A 347 35.32 11.89 7.42
CA PRO A 347 34.70 11.59 6.13
C PRO A 347 34.45 10.09 5.92
N ALA A 348 35.35 9.24 6.43
CA ALA A 348 35.22 7.79 6.40
C ALA A 348 34.01 7.29 7.21
N TYR A 349 33.78 7.82 8.42
CA TYR A 349 32.58 7.51 9.22
C TYR A 349 31.30 7.87 8.47
N ARG A 350 31.27 9.05 7.84
CA ARG A 350 30.10 9.47 7.06
C ARG A 350 29.83 8.53 5.89
N THR A 351 30.85 8.11 5.15
CA THR A 351 30.71 7.13 4.07
C THR A 351 30.18 5.81 4.60
N LEU A 352 30.71 5.30 5.71
CA LEU A 352 30.26 4.05 6.34
C LEU A 352 28.76 4.09 6.70
N VAL A 353 28.31 5.17 7.36
CA VAL A 353 26.89 5.36 7.72
C VAL A 353 26.00 5.43 6.48
N LEU A 354 26.43 6.16 5.44
CA LEU A 354 25.68 6.27 4.19
C LEU A 354 25.51 4.91 3.52
N GLU A 355 26.57 4.10 3.40
CA GLU A 355 26.46 2.79 2.78
C GLU A 355 25.61 1.83 3.61
N ALA A 356 25.65 1.92 4.95
CA ALA A 356 24.78 1.14 5.83
C ALA A 356 23.30 1.51 5.66
N LEU A 357 22.98 2.81 5.54
CA LEU A 357 21.62 3.29 5.26
C LEU A 357 21.10 2.88 3.87
N ARG A 358 21.98 2.87 2.86
CA ARG A 358 21.63 2.38 1.52
C ARG A 358 21.40 0.87 1.52
N LEU A 359 22.24 0.13 2.25
CA LEU A 359 22.08 -1.30 2.41
C LEU A 359 20.80 -1.63 3.17
N SER A 360 20.44 -0.88 4.22
CA SER A 360 19.19 -1.12 4.95
C SER A 360 17.96 -0.97 4.06
N LEU A 361 17.92 0.05 3.18
CA LEU A 361 16.86 0.21 2.18
C LEU A 361 16.71 -1.04 1.30
N LEU A 362 17.82 -1.55 0.77
CA LEU A 362 17.84 -2.71 -0.10
C LEU A 362 17.47 -4.01 0.63
N LEU A 363 17.94 -4.18 1.86
CA LEU A 363 17.62 -5.33 2.71
C LEU A 363 16.16 -5.32 3.16
N SER A 364 15.58 -4.17 3.51
CA SER A 364 14.16 -4.07 3.84
C SER A 364 13.29 -4.48 2.65
N ALA A 365 13.56 -3.95 1.45
CA ALA A 365 12.83 -4.32 0.24
C ALA A 365 13.02 -5.79 -0.15
N GLY A 366 14.24 -6.32 -0.04
CA GLY A 366 14.54 -7.72 -0.30
C GLY A 366 13.86 -8.68 0.69
N ALA A 367 13.81 -8.31 1.97
CA ALA A 367 13.11 -9.09 3.00
C ALA A 367 11.60 -9.14 2.73
N ILE A 368 10.97 -8.02 2.35
CA ILE A 368 9.54 -7.99 2.02
C ILE A 368 9.24 -8.83 0.78
N LEU A 369 10.07 -8.73 -0.28
CA LEU A 369 9.94 -9.58 -1.46
C LEU A 369 10.08 -11.06 -1.11
N LEU A 370 11.05 -11.42 -0.27
CA LEU A 370 11.25 -12.80 0.17
C LEU A 370 10.05 -13.31 0.98
N LEU A 371 9.58 -12.54 1.96
CA LEU A 371 8.42 -12.88 2.79
C LEU A 371 7.16 -13.08 1.95
N TYR A 372 6.92 -12.20 0.98
CA TYR A 372 5.84 -12.36 0.02
C TYR A 372 6.01 -13.63 -0.83
N THR A 373 7.20 -13.86 -1.36
CA THR A 373 7.52 -15.02 -2.22
C THR A 373 7.37 -16.35 -1.48
N VAL A 374 7.59 -16.41 -0.17
CA VAL A 374 7.37 -17.65 0.59
C VAL A 374 5.91 -17.82 1.04
N SER A 375 5.11 -16.75 1.00
CA SER A 375 3.70 -16.78 1.42
C SER A 375 2.80 -17.54 0.45
N ALA A 376 1.76 -18.20 0.97
CA ALA A 376 0.73 -18.85 0.15
C ALA A 376 -0.07 -17.85 -0.71
N SER A 377 -0.23 -16.62 -0.23
CA SER A 377 -0.91 -15.52 -0.93
C SER A 377 -0.37 -15.30 -2.35
N SER A 378 0.95 -15.38 -2.52
CA SER A 378 1.61 -15.22 -3.82
C SER A 378 1.31 -16.35 -4.82
N ALA A 379 0.91 -17.53 -4.35
CA ALA A 379 0.53 -18.66 -5.20
C ALA A 379 -0.98 -18.73 -5.48
N VAL A 380 -1.80 -18.39 -4.49
CA VAL A 380 -3.26 -18.52 -4.58
C VAL A 380 -3.85 -17.38 -5.38
N ASN A 381 -3.53 -16.12 -5.02
CA ASN A 381 -4.13 -14.96 -5.66
C ASN A 381 -3.15 -13.78 -5.74
N PRO A 382 -2.14 -13.84 -6.65
CA PRO A 382 -1.11 -12.81 -6.76
C PRO A 382 -1.64 -11.44 -7.22
N GLY A 383 -2.84 -11.39 -7.82
CA GLY A 383 -3.48 -10.15 -8.29
C GLY A 383 -3.70 -9.13 -7.16
N PRO A 384 -4.69 -9.36 -6.30
CA PRO A 384 -4.99 -8.47 -5.18
C PRO A 384 -3.87 -8.44 -4.13
N THR A 385 -3.02 -9.46 -4.05
CA THR A 385 -1.98 -9.54 -2.99
C THR A 385 -0.65 -8.93 -3.41
N ALA A 386 -0.44 -8.60 -4.69
CA ALA A 386 0.75 -7.90 -5.17
C ALA A 386 1.03 -6.60 -4.41
N ARG A 387 -0.03 -5.92 -3.96
CA ARG A 387 0.01 -4.70 -3.13
C ARG A 387 0.89 -4.78 -1.88
N TYR A 388 1.15 -5.98 -1.35
CA TYR A 388 2.11 -6.16 -0.25
C TYR A 388 3.54 -5.74 -0.62
N LEU A 389 3.87 -5.67 -1.92
CA LEU A 389 5.17 -5.21 -2.39
C LEU A 389 5.25 -3.68 -2.60
N LEU A 390 4.22 -2.89 -2.28
CA LEU A 390 4.21 -1.45 -2.57
C LEU A 390 5.36 -0.69 -1.90
N SER A 391 5.79 -1.13 -0.71
CA SER A 391 6.91 -0.53 0.01
C SER A 391 8.25 -0.62 -0.75
N MET A 392 8.34 -1.41 -1.83
CA MET A 392 9.48 -1.40 -2.75
C MET A 392 9.70 -0.03 -3.41
N CYS A 393 8.66 0.81 -3.55
CA CYS A 393 8.79 2.19 -4.03
C CYS A 393 9.75 3.02 -3.17
N VAL A 394 9.88 2.72 -1.86
CA VAL A 394 10.82 3.38 -0.95
C VAL A 394 12.28 3.09 -1.34
N ALA A 395 12.55 1.88 -1.86
CA ALA A 395 13.88 1.45 -2.28
C ALA A 395 14.21 1.78 -3.75
N LEU A 396 13.26 2.33 -4.53
CA LEU A 396 13.46 2.67 -5.95
C LEU A 396 14.74 3.47 -6.21
N PRO A 397 15.05 4.56 -5.47
CA PRO A 397 16.29 5.31 -5.72
C PRO A 397 17.55 4.47 -5.51
N ALA A 398 17.52 3.53 -4.55
CA ALA A 398 18.63 2.64 -4.27
C ALA A 398 18.87 1.65 -5.41
N ILE A 399 17.79 1.13 -5.98
CA ILE A 399 17.80 0.17 -7.09
C ILE A 399 18.27 0.83 -8.38
N LEU A 400 17.94 2.10 -8.61
CA LEU A 400 18.39 2.86 -9.79
C LEU A 400 19.84 3.36 -9.68
N TRP A 401 20.43 3.33 -8.48
CA TRP A 401 21.76 3.88 -8.23
C TRP A 401 22.87 3.31 -9.12
N PRO A 402 22.95 1.99 -9.41
CA PRO A 402 23.98 1.45 -10.30
C PRO A 402 23.96 2.07 -11.70
N LEU A 403 22.76 2.28 -12.27
CA LEU A 403 22.58 2.94 -13.56
C LEU A 403 22.99 4.41 -13.45
N TRP A 404 22.46 5.11 -12.44
CA TRP A 404 22.66 6.54 -12.25
C TRP A 404 24.13 6.90 -12.03
N ARG A 405 24.79 6.22 -11.09
CA ARG A 405 26.23 6.40 -10.83
C ARG A 405 27.05 6.09 -12.07
N GLY A 406 26.68 5.05 -12.80
CA GLY A 406 27.33 4.66 -14.03
C GLY A 406 27.28 5.73 -15.13
N ILE A 407 26.16 6.45 -15.25
CA ILE A 407 26.02 7.59 -16.16
C ILE A 407 26.91 8.75 -15.71
N GLN A 408 26.94 9.05 -14.41
CA GLN A 408 27.77 10.11 -13.85
C GLN A 408 29.28 9.87 -14.06
N THR A 409 29.74 8.62 -13.94
CA THR A 409 31.15 8.27 -14.16
C THR A 409 31.56 8.29 -15.62
N LEU A 410 30.62 8.06 -16.55
CA LEU A 410 30.86 7.98 -17.99
C LEU A 410 30.42 9.25 -18.73
N ALA A 411 30.35 10.40 -18.06
CA ALA A 411 29.79 11.64 -18.62
C ALA A 411 30.52 12.15 -19.89
N PHE A 412 31.73 11.63 -20.16
CA PHE A 412 32.51 11.90 -21.39
C PHE A 412 33.15 10.58 -21.89
N PRO A 413 32.37 9.69 -22.54
CA PRO A 413 32.87 8.38 -22.95
C PRO A 413 33.70 8.48 -24.23
N GLU A 414 35.01 8.25 -24.12
CA GLU A 414 35.94 8.34 -25.25
C GLU A 414 35.91 7.05 -26.08
N LYS A 415 35.84 5.89 -25.41
CA LYS A 415 35.87 4.57 -26.06
C LYS A 415 34.49 4.10 -26.51
N ARG A 416 34.45 3.34 -27.61
CA ARG A 416 33.19 2.77 -28.16
C ARG A 416 32.42 1.93 -27.14
N GLY A 417 33.10 1.13 -26.33
CA GLY A 417 32.48 0.31 -25.28
C GLY A 417 31.85 1.14 -24.14
N GLU A 418 32.51 2.23 -23.74
CA GLU A 418 31.98 3.16 -22.73
C GLU A 418 30.75 3.91 -23.24
N ARG A 419 30.74 4.31 -24.52
CA ARG A 419 29.56 4.91 -25.17
C ARG A 419 28.38 3.94 -25.16
N LEU A 420 28.60 2.68 -25.53
CA LEU A 420 27.54 1.66 -25.53
C LEU A 420 26.93 1.47 -24.13
N LEU A 421 27.78 1.37 -23.09
CA LEU A 421 27.32 1.24 -21.71
C LEU A 421 26.59 2.50 -21.21
N PHE A 422 27.06 3.69 -21.58
CA PHE A 422 26.38 4.94 -21.26
C PHE A 422 24.97 4.97 -21.85
N PHE A 423 24.83 4.71 -23.16
CA PHE A 423 23.53 4.70 -23.83
C PHE A 423 22.63 3.57 -23.33
N ALA A 424 23.17 2.39 -23.00
CA ALA A 424 22.38 1.31 -22.39
C ALA A 424 21.79 1.71 -21.03
N ARG A 425 22.58 2.39 -20.17
CA ARG A 425 22.09 2.86 -18.86
C ARG A 425 21.03 3.95 -19.00
N VAL A 426 21.24 4.91 -19.91
CA VAL A 426 20.25 5.95 -20.22
C VAL A 426 18.97 5.32 -20.79
N GLY A 427 19.12 4.40 -21.75
CA GLY A 427 18.01 3.66 -22.34
C GLY A 427 17.20 2.87 -21.31
N ALA A 428 17.85 2.23 -20.34
CA ALA A 428 17.17 1.54 -19.25
C ALA A 428 16.35 2.49 -18.36
N LEU A 429 16.89 3.64 -17.98
CA LEU A 429 16.15 4.65 -17.20
C LEU A 429 14.98 5.25 -17.99
N LEU A 430 15.17 5.50 -19.29
CA LEU A 430 14.11 5.97 -20.17
C LEU A 430 13.02 4.93 -20.37
N LEU A 431 13.37 3.64 -20.50
CA LEU A 431 12.41 2.54 -20.60
C LEU A 431 11.50 2.51 -19.37
N ILE A 432 12.06 2.62 -18.16
CA ILE A 432 11.29 2.66 -16.91
C ILE A 432 10.33 3.85 -16.89
N LEU A 433 10.82 5.05 -17.25
CA LEU A 433 9.98 6.25 -17.33
C LEU A 433 8.84 6.07 -18.35
N VAL A 434 9.15 5.58 -19.55
CA VAL A 434 8.15 5.35 -20.61
C VAL A 434 7.09 4.36 -20.15
N MET A 435 7.46 3.26 -19.49
CA MET A 435 6.50 2.28 -18.97
C MET A 435 5.52 2.90 -17.97
N LEU A 436 6.00 3.74 -17.06
CA LEU A 436 5.14 4.43 -16.08
C LEU A 436 4.24 5.48 -16.73
N VAL A 437 4.75 6.25 -17.71
CA VAL A 437 3.95 7.22 -18.47
C VAL A 437 2.88 6.52 -19.30
N VAL A 438 3.22 5.44 -20.00
CA VAL A 438 2.26 4.63 -20.76
C VAL A 438 1.22 4.00 -19.84
N GLY A 439 1.63 3.51 -18.67
CA GLY A 439 0.72 3.02 -17.62
C GLY A 439 -0.27 4.07 -17.16
N THR A 440 0.18 5.32 -17.01
CA THR A 440 -0.68 6.45 -16.64
C THR A 440 -1.67 6.79 -17.76
N ILE A 441 -1.23 6.83 -19.01
CA ILE A 441 -2.10 7.09 -20.17
C ILE A 441 -3.19 6.01 -20.27
N ARG A 442 -2.83 4.74 -20.07
CA ARG A 442 -3.80 3.63 -20.08
C ARG A 442 -4.79 3.71 -18.92
N THR A 443 -4.33 4.16 -17.76
CA THR A 443 -5.19 4.40 -16.59
C THR A 443 -6.22 5.50 -16.90
N LEU A 444 -5.79 6.60 -17.53
CA LEU A 444 -6.70 7.66 -17.98
C LEU A 444 -7.70 7.14 -19.03
N ALA A 445 -7.26 6.26 -19.93
CA ALA A 445 -8.13 5.65 -20.94
C ALA A 445 -9.21 4.70 -20.34
N ASP A 446 -9.00 4.18 -19.12
CA ASP A 446 -9.97 3.34 -18.41
C ASP A 446 -11.03 4.14 -17.63
N THR A 447 -10.85 5.46 -17.49
CA THR A 447 -11.79 6.31 -16.74
C THR A 447 -13.25 6.23 -17.21
N PRO A 448 -13.59 6.11 -18.52
CA PRO A 448 -14.99 5.96 -18.94
C PRO A 448 -15.65 4.67 -18.42
N ASN A 449 -14.89 3.57 -18.31
CA ASN A 449 -15.39 2.31 -17.75
C ASN A 449 -15.70 2.44 -16.25
N ALA A 450 -14.85 3.19 -15.53
CA ALA A 450 -15.07 3.48 -14.12
C ALA A 450 -16.31 4.37 -13.91
N GLN A 451 -16.49 5.41 -14.74
CA GLN A 451 -17.67 6.27 -14.72
C GLN A 451 -18.96 5.48 -15.00
N ALA A 452 -18.98 4.65 -16.04
CA ALA A 452 -20.14 3.81 -16.35
C ALA A 452 -20.45 2.81 -15.21
N THR A 453 -19.44 2.35 -14.48
CA THR A 453 -19.64 1.51 -13.30
C THR A 453 -20.21 2.31 -12.13
N TYR A 454 -19.71 3.51 -11.88
CA TYR A 454 -20.24 4.42 -10.88
C TYR A 454 -21.70 4.79 -11.14
N GLU A 455 -22.07 5.12 -12.38
CA GLU A 455 -23.45 5.45 -12.77
C GLU A 455 -24.42 4.28 -12.53
N ARG A 456 -24.02 3.05 -12.88
CA ARG A 456 -24.80 1.84 -12.58
C ARG A 456 -25.00 1.65 -11.07
N GLN A 457 -23.94 1.87 -10.29
CA GLN A 457 -24.00 1.79 -8.83
C GLN A 457 -24.93 2.83 -8.23
N GLN A 458 -24.89 4.08 -8.71
CA GLN A 458 -25.78 5.16 -8.27
C GLN A 458 -27.24 4.94 -8.67
N THR A 459 -27.48 4.34 -9.84
CA THR A 459 -28.82 3.93 -10.29
C THR A 459 -29.44 2.93 -9.32
N LEU A 460 -28.67 1.94 -8.86
CA LEU A 460 -29.13 0.98 -7.86
C LEU A 460 -29.45 1.65 -6.52
N VAL A 461 -28.56 2.50 -6.01
CA VAL A 461 -28.79 3.22 -4.74
C VAL A 461 -30.07 4.07 -4.83
N SER A 462 -30.21 4.85 -5.90
CA SER A 462 -31.38 5.72 -6.12
C SER A 462 -32.67 4.93 -6.25
N TYR A 463 -32.64 3.78 -6.93
CA TYR A 463 -33.79 2.89 -7.05
C TYR A 463 -34.21 2.34 -5.67
N LEU A 464 -33.27 1.83 -4.87
CA LEU A 464 -33.58 1.26 -3.56
C LEU A 464 -34.16 2.32 -2.60
N LEU A 465 -33.58 3.53 -2.59
CA LEU A 465 -34.07 4.63 -1.76
C LEU A 465 -35.47 5.10 -2.18
N SER A 466 -35.72 5.26 -3.49
CA SER A 466 -37.03 5.70 -3.99
C SER A 466 -38.15 4.68 -3.73
N HIS A 467 -37.82 3.40 -3.61
CA HIS A 467 -38.76 2.33 -3.27
C HIS A 467 -38.79 2.00 -1.76
N GLN A 468 -38.12 2.79 -0.92
CA GLN A 468 -38.02 2.59 0.54
C GLN A 468 -37.46 1.21 0.94
N GLN A 469 -36.65 0.60 0.08
CA GLN A 469 -36.00 -0.69 0.31
C GLN A 469 -34.66 -0.49 1.03
N THR A 470 -34.73 -0.22 2.34
CA THR A 470 -33.59 0.25 3.15
C THR A 470 -32.94 -0.83 4.02
N ARG A 471 -33.49 -2.04 4.08
CA ARG A 471 -32.95 -3.19 4.83
C ARG A 471 -32.77 -4.34 3.87
N ILE A 472 -31.53 -4.65 3.54
CA ILE A 472 -31.24 -5.57 2.43
C ILE A 472 -30.28 -6.69 2.83
N TYR A 473 -30.43 -7.82 2.17
CA TYR A 473 -29.44 -8.88 2.10
C TYR A 473 -28.74 -8.85 0.74
N SER A 474 -27.43 -8.99 0.73
CA SER A 474 -26.64 -9.04 -0.51
C SER A 474 -25.34 -9.83 -0.29
N GLU A 475 -24.58 -10.05 -1.36
CA GLU A 475 -23.19 -10.54 -1.27
C GLU A 475 -22.20 -9.44 -0.82
N TYR A 476 -21.01 -9.87 -0.40
CA TYR A 476 -19.98 -9.07 0.26
C TYR A 476 -19.61 -7.78 -0.49
N TRP A 477 -19.38 -7.86 -1.81
CA TRP A 477 -18.85 -6.76 -2.62
C TRP A 477 -19.84 -5.61 -2.81
N THR A 478 -21.12 -5.87 -2.56
CA THR A 478 -22.20 -4.90 -2.68
C THR A 478 -22.55 -4.25 -1.34
N CYS A 479 -22.51 -4.98 -0.23
CA CYS A 479 -23.04 -4.49 1.05
C CYS A 479 -22.41 -3.18 1.54
N ASN A 480 -21.14 -3.16 1.96
CA ASN A 480 -20.55 -1.95 2.55
C ASN A 480 -20.55 -0.77 1.57
N ARG A 481 -20.45 -1.06 0.26
CA ARG A 481 -20.53 -0.07 -0.79
C ARG A 481 -21.90 0.62 -0.84
N LEU A 482 -23.00 -0.14 -0.75
CA LEU A 482 -24.34 0.44 -0.70
C LEU A 482 -24.59 1.19 0.61
N ILE A 483 -24.10 0.66 1.73
CA ILE A 483 -24.22 1.31 3.04
C ILE A 483 -23.55 2.68 2.99
N PHE A 484 -22.29 2.74 2.57
CA PHE A 484 -21.55 4.01 2.49
C PHE A 484 -22.14 4.97 1.45
N ALA A 485 -22.44 4.49 0.24
CA ALA A 485 -22.95 5.34 -0.84
C ALA A 485 -24.36 5.91 -0.58
N SER A 486 -25.07 5.38 0.41
CA SER A 486 -26.38 5.87 0.85
C SER A 486 -26.33 6.63 2.16
N ASP A 487 -25.15 6.98 2.68
CA ASP A 487 -24.98 7.59 4.01
C ASP A 487 -25.69 6.79 5.12
N GLU A 488 -25.54 5.47 5.09
CA GLU A 488 -26.18 4.51 5.99
C GLU A 488 -27.73 4.51 5.96
N ASN A 489 -28.37 5.13 4.97
CA ASN A 489 -29.82 5.02 4.79
C ASN A 489 -30.23 3.60 4.36
N ILE A 490 -29.41 2.94 3.54
CA ILE A 490 -29.54 1.51 3.23
C ILE A 490 -28.59 0.72 4.13
N LEU A 491 -29.13 -0.19 4.94
CA LEU A 491 -28.34 -1.12 5.74
C LEU A 491 -28.35 -2.51 5.09
N CYS A 492 -27.18 -3.12 5.01
CA CYS A 492 -26.97 -4.39 4.32
C CYS A 492 -26.38 -5.44 5.26
N SER A 493 -26.90 -6.66 5.16
CA SER A 493 -26.30 -7.85 5.76
C SER A 493 -25.77 -8.76 4.67
N ASN A 494 -24.50 -9.16 4.79
CA ASN A 494 -23.86 -10.05 3.86
C ASN A 494 -24.40 -11.49 3.99
N LEU A 495 -24.61 -12.16 2.86
CA LEU A 495 -24.90 -13.58 2.74
C LEU A 495 -23.82 -14.29 1.91
N ASP A 496 -23.41 -15.47 2.38
CA ASP A 496 -22.49 -16.35 1.65
C ASP A 496 -23.17 -17.02 0.46
N TYR A 497 -22.45 -17.90 -0.25
CA TYR A 497 -22.99 -18.59 -1.42
C TYR A 497 -24.14 -19.55 -1.08
N ASN A 498 -24.24 -20.03 0.17
CA ASN A 498 -25.35 -20.87 0.64
C ASN A 498 -26.54 -20.06 1.17
N LEU A 499 -26.51 -18.73 1.04
CA LEU A 499 -27.50 -17.80 1.59
C LEU A 499 -27.56 -17.84 3.14
N GLU A 500 -26.46 -18.23 3.77
CA GLU A 500 -26.23 -18.16 5.22
C GLU A 500 -25.52 -16.86 5.59
N PRO A 501 -25.56 -16.42 6.87
CA PRO A 501 -24.88 -15.20 7.32
C PRO A 501 -23.40 -15.18 6.92
N GLY A 502 -23.03 -14.20 6.09
CA GLY A 502 -21.68 -14.02 5.59
C GLY A 502 -20.80 -13.13 6.48
N GLN A 503 -19.68 -12.69 5.91
CA GLN A 503 -18.74 -11.78 6.56
C GLN A 503 -19.33 -10.36 6.66
N ASN A 504 -19.83 -10.00 7.84
CA ASN A 504 -20.26 -8.65 8.19
C ASN A 504 -19.15 -7.94 8.97
N ARG A 505 -18.65 -6.83 8.42
CA ARG A 505 -17.50 -6.11 8.99
C ARG A 505 -17.90 -5.34 10.25
N TYR A 506 -19.10 -4.76 10.24
CA TYR A 506 -19.73 -4.06 11.36
C TYR A 506 -21.02 -4.81 11.76
N PRO A 507 -20.99 -5.63 12.84
CA PRO A 507 -22.05 -6.59 13.18
C PRO A 507 -23.45 -5.98 13.42
N GLU A 508 -23.51 -4.73 13.83
CA GLU A 508 -24.74 -4.00 14.15
C GLU A 508 -25.67 -3.92 12.93
N TYR A 509 -25.12 -3.76 11.72
CA TYR A 509 -25.92 -3.75 10.49
C TYR A 509 -26.65 -5.07 10.26
N ALA A 510 -25.97 -6.20 10.47
CA ALA A 510 -26.57 -7.52 10.32
C ALA A 510 -27.71 -7.74 11.33
N THR A 511 -27.52 -7.26 12.56
CA THR A 511 -28.55 -7.32 13.61
C THR A 511 -29.81 -6.53 13.20
N ILE A 512 -29.63 -5.30 12.71
CA ILE A 512 -30.76 -4.44 12.30
C ILE A 512 -31.50 -5.03 11.10
N VAL A 513 -30.78 -5.56 10.10
CA VAL A 513 -31.40 -6.18 8.92
C VAL A 513 -32.13 -7.47 9.31
N GLY A 514 -31.56 -8.29 10.18
CA GLY A 514 -32.19 -9.54 10.65
C GLY A 514 -33.48 -9.33 11.44
N GLN A 515 -33.67 -8.17 12.05
CA GLN A 515 -34.88 -7.78 12.77
C GLN A 515 -35.92 -7.07 11.88
N ALA A 516 -35.57 -6.75 10.63
CA ALA A 516 -36.49 -6.08 9.73
C ALA A 516 -37.66 -7.02 9.35
N PRO A 517 -38.91 -6.52 9.27
CA PRO A 517 -40.07 -7.36 8.97
C PRO A 517 -40.06 -7.91 7.53
N SER A 518 -39.60 -7.09 6.59
CA SER A 518 -39.57 -7.41 5.15
C SER A 518 -38.26 -6.96 4.49
N PRO A 519 -37.12 -7.62 4.80
CA PRO A 519 -35.85 -7.31 4.17
C PRO A 519 -35.88 -7.74 2.70
N VAL A 520 -35.19 -6.99 1.85
CA VAL A 520 -35.13 -7.23 0.40
C VAL A 520 -33.82 -7.93 0.06
N TYR A 521 -33.86 -8.90 -0.84
CA TYR A 521 -32.65 -9.58 -1.32
C TYR A 521 -32.19 -8.91 -2.61
N VAL A 522 -30.96 -8.40 -2.62
CA VAL A 522 -30.37 -7.68 -3.75
C VAL A 522 -29.08 -8.38 -4.11
N PHE A 523 -29.00 -8.96 -5.30
CA PHE A 523 -27.81 -9.70 -5.73
C PHE A 523 -27.37 -9.28 -7.13
N PRO A 524 -26.05 -9.23 -7.42
CA PRO A 524 -25.58 -9.13 -8.79
C PRO A 524 -26.14 -10.29 -9.62
N LEU A 525 -26.59 -10.02 -10.85
CA LEU A 525 -27.22 -11.05 -11.71
C LEU A 525 -26.36 -12.29 -11.93
N THR A 526 -25.04 -12.13 -11.96
CA THR A 526 -24.07 -13.20 -12.20
C THR A 526 -23.54 -13.84 -10.91
N SER A 527 -24.06 -13.47 -9.74
CA SER A 527 -23.60 -14.02 -8.47
C SER A 527 -24.15 -15.43 -8.21
N LEU A 528 -23.40 -16.25 -7.50
CA LEU A 528 -23.87 -17.56 -7.05
C LEU A 528 -25.07 -17.42 -6.10
N GLN A 529 -25.13 -16.36 -5.31
CA GLN A 529 -26.25 -16.05 -4.44
C GLN A 529 -27.54 -15.81 -5.23
N ALA A 530 -27.49 -15.05 -6.33
CA ALA A 530 -28.66 -14.89 -7.20
C ALA A 530 -29.13 -16.24 -7.74
N HIS A 531 -28.22 -17.05 -8.27
CA HIS A 531 -28.54 -18.38 -8.79
C HIS A 531 -29.17 -19.29 -7.72
N ASN A 532 -28.54 -19.38 -6.55
CA ASN A 532 -29.01 -20.23 -5.47
C ASN A 532 -30.34 -19.74 -4.89
N PHE A 533 -30.56 -18.42 -4.83
CA PHE A 533 -31.85 -17.86 -4.39
C PHE A 533 -32.97 -18.21 -5.36
N GLU A 534 -32.72 -18.13 -6.67
CA GLU A 534 -33.69 -18.53 -7.70
C GLU A 534 -34.12 -19.98 -7.51
N VAL A 535 -33.15 -20.89 -7.39
CA VAL A 535 -33.41 -22.34 -7.36
C VAL A 535 -34.02 -22.79 -6.03
N THR A 536 -33.62 -22.21 -4.91
CA THR A 536 -34.02 -22.71 -3.58
C THR A 536 -35.23 -21.99 -2.99
N ARG A 537 -35.36 -20.68 -3.18
CA ARG A 537 -36.40 -19.86 -2.52
C ARG A 537 -37.43 -19.30 -3.48
N TYR A 538 -37.01 -18.81 -4.65
CA TYR A 538 -37.95 -18.22 -5.60
C TYR A 538 -38.77 -19.26 -6.35
N ALA A 539 -38.14 -20.33 -6.85
CA ALA A 539 -38.82 -21.39 -7.59
C ALA A 539 -39.81 -22.20 -6.73
N SER A 540 -39.58 -22.30 -5.42
CA SER A 540 -40.45 -23.01 -4.49
C SER A 540 -41.72 -22.23 -4.13
N ASP A 541 -41.67 -20.89 -4.14
CA ASP A 541 -42.85 -20.04 -3.99
C ASP A 541 -42.72 -18.72 -4.78
N PRO A 542 -42.99 -18.75 -6.11
CA PRO A 542 -42.88 -17.57 -6.97
C PRO A 542 -43.91 -16.49 -6.64
N THR A 543 -44.98 -16.84 -5.91
CA THR A 543 -46.02 -15.88 -5.52
C THR A 543 -45.61 -15.05 -4.30
N HIS A 544 -44.75 -15.58 -3.45
CA HIS A 544 -44.26 -14.90 -2.24
C HIS A 544 -43.32 -13.72 -2.54
N TYR A 545 -42.59 -13.77 -3.65
CA TYR A 545 -41.61 -12.74 -4.02
C TYR A 545 -42.01 -11.99 -5.29
N ARG A 546 -41.81 -10.68 -5.30
CA ARG A 546 -41.73 -9.85 -6.50
C ARG A 546 -40.28 -9.75 -6.91
N ARG A 547 -40.00 -10.19 -8.14
CA ARG A 547 -38.67 -10.22 -8.77
C ARG A 547 -38.53 -9.09 -9.77
N GLU A 548 -37.48 -8.28 -9.62
CA GLU A 548 -37.16 -7.19 -10.54
C GLU A 548 -35.68 -7.16 -10.89
N THR A 549 -35.32 -6.54 -12.01
CA THR A 549 -33.92 -6.39 -12.42
C THR A 549 -33.59 -4.92 -12.63
N VAL A 550 -32.58 -4.42 -11.93
CA VAL A 550 -32.18 -3.00 -11.95
C VAL A 550 -30.67 -2.90 -11.99
N ALA A 551 -30.13 -2.13 -12.95
CA ALA A 551 -28.70 -1.81 -13.02
C ALA A 551 -27.72 -3.00 -12.92
N GLY A 552 -28.12 -4.18 -13.42
CA GLY A 552 -27.30 -5.40 -13.36
C GLY A 552 -27.48 -6.24 -12.09
N TYR A 553 -28.45 -5.90 -11.24
CA TYR A 553 -28.83 -6.62 -10.04
C TYR A 553 -30.23 -7.22 -10.21
N VAL A 554 -30.46 -8.34 -9.54
CA VAL A 554 -31.80 -8.90 -9.30
C VAL A 554 -32.23 -8.58 -7.88
N ILE A 555 -33.48 -8.19 -7.74
CA ILE A 555 -34.09 -7.76 -6.49
C ILE A 555 -35.30 -8.64 -6.21
N TYR A 556 -35.32 -9.28 -5.04
CA TYR A 556 -36.46 -10.06 -4.55
C TYR A 556 -37.04 -9.37 -3.32
N SER A 557 -38.26 -8.86 -3.46
CA SER A 557 -39.03 -8.24 -2.38
C SER A 557 -40.22 -9.13 -2.04
N ARG A 558 -40.57 -9.26 -0.75
CA ARG A 558 -41.78 -10.00 -0.36
C ARG A 558 -43.02 -9.22 -0.81
N ARG A 559 -44.05 -9.92 -1.27
CA ARG A 559 -45.33 -9.32 -1.64
C ARG A 559 -46.18 -8.94 -0.44
#